data_AF-A0A959WGF5-F1
#
_entry.id   AF-A0A959WGF5-F1
#
_cell.length_a   1.000
_cell.length_b   1.000
_cell.length_c   1.000
_cell.angle_alpha   90.00
_cell.angle_beta   90.00
_cell.angle_gamma   90.00
#
_symmetry.space_group_name_H-M   'P 1'
#
loop_
_entity.id
_entity.type
_entity.pdbx_description
1 polymer ?
#
loop_
_entity_poly.entity_id
_entity_poly.type
_entity_poly.pdbx_seq_one_letter_code
_entity_poly.pdbx_strand_id
1 'polypeptide(L)'
;MAVGEARPGYELWRPNREKADSLTTRFIAVLLLVVSAVLMLIVTIGGWDVLVGGSTYGFISIGIILIYLGLAIMTWRWSRGALSLTLALSVLLGIFCAVGAPSWFARDKAYFAEASLPSDLIGLLVLLLIPVQIALLIACAIGFRQEWHVEEERPIGSGSSGDGGNKVETGSLAGAS
;
A
#
# COMPACT_ATOMS: atom_id res chain seq x y z
N MET A 1 -19.52 9.21 -24.13
CA MET A 1 -18.08 9.27 -23.84
C MET A 1 -17.78 8.13 -22.90
N ALA A 2 -16.80 7.28 -23.22
CA ALA A 2 -16.44 6.18 -22.32
C ALA A 2 -15.84 6.76 -21.03
N VAL A 3 -15.96 6.06 -19.91
CA VAL A 3 -15.30 6.46 -18.65
C VAL A 3 -13.79 6.51 -18.89
N GLY A 4 -13.18 7.67 -18.67
CA GLY A 4 -11.75 7.92 -18.91
C GLY A 4 -11.42 8.53 -20.29
N GLU A 5 -12.42 8.89 -21.08
CA GLU A 5 -12.24 9.54 -22.38
C GLU A 5 -12.51 11.05 -22.24
N ALA A 6 -11.45 11.86 -22.33
CA ALA A 6 -11.58 13.31 -22.23
C ALA A 6 -12.31 13.88 -23.45
N ARG A 7 -13.12 14.93 -23.21
CA ARG A 7 -13.74 15.68 -24.31
C ARG A 7 -12.66 16.19 -25.28
N PRO A 8 -12.90 16.21 -26.60
CA PRO A 8 -11.95 16.80 -27.55
C PRO A 8 -11.55 18.23 -27.14
N GLY A 9 -10.25 18.49 -27.04
CA GLY A 9 -9.71 19.76 -26.54
C GLY A 9 -9.45 19.80 -25.03
N TYR A 10 -9.75 18.73 -24.29
CA TYR A 10 -9.50 18.58 -22.85
C TYR A 10 -8.57 17.39 -22.59
N GLU A 11 -7.73 17.49 -21.56
CA GLU A 11 -6.93 16.39 -21.03
C GLU A 11 -7.48 15.90 -19.68
N LEU A 12 -7.35 14.60 -19.44
CA LEU A 12 -7.75 13.98 -18.18
C LEU A 12 -6.63 14.15 -17.17
N TRP A 13 -6.84 15.03 -16.20
CA TRP A 13 -5.85 15.39 -15.22
C TRP A 13 -6.20 14.85 -13.83
N ARG A 14 -5.19 14.38 -13.08
CA ARG A 14 -5.38 13.83 -11.72
C ARG A 14 -4.65 14.69 -10.68
N PRO A 15 -5.26 15.77 -10.18
CA PRO A 15 -4.56 16.80 -9.38
C PRO A 15 -4.00 16.27 -8.06
N ASN A 16 -4.72 15.32 -7.45
CA ASN A 16 -4.30 14.77 -6.16
C ASN A 16 -3.02 13.93 -6.25
N ARG A 17 -2.57 13.51 -7.44
CA ARG A 17 -1.35 12.70 -7.58
C ARG A 17 -0.07 13.53 -7.54
N GLU A 18 -0.18 14.83 -7.76
CA GLU A 18 0.98 15.73 -7.78
C GLU A 18 1.23 16.41 -6.44
N LYS A 19 0.24 16.35 -5.54
CA LYS A 19 0.37 16.89 -4.19
C LYS A 19 1.50 16.17 -3.46
N ALA A 20 2.39 16.96 -2.86
CA ALA A 20 3.51 16.45 -2.06
C ALA A 20 3.04 15.48 -0.98
N ASP A 21 1.89 15.76 -0.34
CA ASP A 21 1.27 14.91 0.68
C ASP A 21 0.91 13.52 0.15
N SER A 22 0.39 13.45 -1.07
CA SER A 22 -0.01 12.19 -1.70
C SER A 22 1.18 11.37 -2.19
N LEU A 23 2.20 12.03 -2.71
CA LEU A 23 3.47 11.38 -3.03
C LEU A 23 4.13 10.80 -1.78
N THR A 24 4.14 11.57 -0.69
CA THR A 24 4.71 11.17 0.61
C THR A 24 3.95 9.99 1.20
N THR A 25 2.61 10.07 1.22
CA THR A 25 1.77 9.00 1.77
C THR A 25 1.92 7.70 0.98
N ARG A 26 1.97 7.80 -0.36
CA ARG A 26 2.24 6.65 -1.22
C ARG A 26 3.60 6.03 -0.93
N PHE A 27 4.65 6.85 -0.79
CA PHE A 27 5.98 6.37 -0.46
C PHE A 27 5.99 5.64 0.89
N ILE A 28 5.39 6.23 1.93
CA ILE A 28 5.30 5.63 3.26
C ILE A 28 4.54 4.29 3.21
N ALA A 29 3.40 4.24 2.52
CA ALA A 29 2.62 3.00 2.40
C ALA A 29 3.42 1.89 1.69
N VAL A 30 4.12 2.21 0.60
CA VAL A 30 4.96 1.26 -0.13
C VAL A 30 6.13 0.79 0.72
N LEU A 31 6.81 1.70 1.43
CA LEU A 31 7.89 1.35 2.34
C LEU A 31 7.42 0.37 3.42
N LEU A 32 6.28 0.65 4.06
CA LEU A 32 5.72 -0.20 5.12
C LEU A 32 5.27 -1.57 4.61
N LEU A 33 4.74 -1.66 3.38
CA LEU A 33 4.43 -2.94 2.72
C LEU A 33 5.70 -3.77 2.50
N VAL A 34 6.78 -3.14 2.02
CA VAL A 34 8.06 -3.82 1.79
C VAL A 34 8.68 -4.26 3.10
N VAL A 35 8.69 -3.41 4.13
CA VAL A 35 9.17 -3.77 5.47
C VAL A 35 8.37 -4.95 6.04
N SER A 36 7.05 -4.93 5.90
CA SER A 36 6.20 -6.06 6.31
C SER A 36 6.58 -7.35 5.59
N ALA A 37 6.72 -7.31 4.26
CA ALA A 37 7.10 -8.46 3.46
C ALA A 37 8.48 -9.02 3.85
N VAL A 38 9.46 -8.16 4.12
CA VAL A 38 10.81 -8.56 4.56
C VAL A 38 10.75 -9.23 5.94
N LEU A 39 10.04 -8.63 6.91
CA LEU A 39 9.89 -9.21 8.24
C LEU A 39 9.20 -10.58 8.17
N MET A 40 8.12 -10.68 7.39
CA MET A 40 7.42 -11.95 7.17
C MET A 40 8.33 -13.00 6.52
N LEU A 41 9.17 -12.61 5.56
CA LEU A 41 10.12 -13.50 4.92
C LEU A 41 11.17 -14.03 5.91
N ILE A 42 11.74 -13.16 6.74
CA ILE A 42 12.72 -13.56 7.77
C ILE A 42 12.07 -14.53 8.76
N VAL A 43 10.86 -14.25 9.22
CA VAL A 43 10.11 -15.15 10.13
C VAL A 43 9.84 -16.50 9.45
N THR A 44 9.43 -16.49 8.18
CA THR A 44 9.10 -17.70 7.42
C THR A 44 10.30 -18.60 7.21
N ILE A 45 11.44 -18.02 6.80
CA ILE A 45 12.68 -18.77 6.58
C ILE A 45 13.27 -19.22 7.93
N GLY A 46 13.28 -18.35 8.94
CA GLY A 46 13.83 -18.64 10.25
C GLY A 46 13.09 -19.76 10.99
N GLY A 47 11.76 -19.83 10.80
CA GLY A 47 10.90 -20.84 11.42
C GLY A 47 10.64 -22.08 10.57
N TRP A 48 11.27 -22.21 9.39
CA TRP A 48 10.85 -23.16 8.35
C TRP A 48 10.69 -24.61 8.83
N ASP A 49 11.69 -25.10 9.57
CA ASP A 49 11.77 -26.50 9.99
C ASP A 49 10.79 -26.85 11.12
N VAL A 50 10.22 -25.84 11.78
CA VAL A 50 9.35 -26.00 12.96
C VAL A 50 7.94 -25.48 12.74
N LEU A 51 7.60 -25.09 11.51
CA LEU A 51 6.25 -24.70 11.12
C LEU A 51 5.28 -25.86 11.36
N VAL A 52 4.21 -25.57 12.11
CA VAL A 52 3.13 -26.54 12.33
C VAL A 52 2.47 -26.86 10.99
N GLY A 53 2.53 -28.13 10.58
CA GLY A 53 2.08 -28.58 9.25
C GLY A 53 3.12 -28.50 8.14
N GLY A 54 4.40 -28.27 8.50
CA GLY A 54 5.56 -28.43 7.63
C GLY A 54 5.64 -27.43 6.47
N SER A 55 6.32 -27.84 5.40
CA SER A 55 6.62 -27.00 4.23
C SER A 55 5.38 -26.42 3.54
N THR A 56 4.21 -27.05 3.66
CA THR A 56 2.95 -26.55 3.11
C THR A 56 2.62 -25.14 3.62
N TYR A 57 2.72 -24.92 4.94
CA TYR A 57 2.49 -23.60 5.53
C TYR A 57 3.61 -22.61 5.22
N GLY A 58 4.84 -23.10 5.00
CA GLY A 58 5.94 -22.32 4.45
C GLY A 58 5.65 -21.75 3.06
N PHE A 59 5.05 -22.56 2.18
CA PHE A 59 4.66 -22.08 0.85
C PHE A 59 3.47 -21.11 0.90
N ILE A 60 2.49 -21.34 1.78
CA ILE A 60 1.36 -20.42 1.98
C ILE A 60 1.85 -19.05 2.45
N SER A 61 2.78 -19.03 3.42
CA SER A 61 3.37 -17.78 3.92
C SER A 61 4.16 -17.05 2.84
N ILE A 62 4.95 -17.75 2.02
CA ILE A 62 5.57 -17.17 0.81
C ILE A 62 4.51 -16.57 -0.13
N GLY A 63 3.39 -17.25 -0.35
CA GLY A 63 2.27 -16.72 -1.14
C GLY A 63 1.74 -15.39 -0.61
N ILE A 64 1.55 -15.28 0.71
CA ILE A 64 1.10 -14.02 1.34
C ILE A 64 2.19 -12.93 1.23
N ILE A 65 3.47 -13.27 1.37
CA ILE A 65 4.58 -12.32 1.17
C ILE A 65 4.54 -11.75 -0.26
N LEU A 66 4.32 -12.60 -1.26
CA LEU A 66 4.18 -12.17 -2.65
C LEU A 66 2.95 -11.27 -2.86
N ILE A 67 1.86 -11.52 -2.15
CA ILE A 67 0.68 -10.62 -2.17
C ILE A 67 1.04 -9.24 -1.61
N TYR A 68 1.79 -9.16 -0.50
CA TYR A 68 2.24 -7.88 0.06
C TYR A 68 3.16 -7.12 -0.91
N LEU A 69 4.09 -7.82 -1.58
CA LEU A 69 4.93 -7.22 -2.62
C LEU A 69 4.12 -6.78 -3.84
N GLY A 70 3.14 -7.58 -4.26
CA GLY A 70 2.20 -7.21 -5.33
C GLY A 70 1.42 -5.95 -5.00
N LEU A 71 0.91 -5.84 -3.77
CA LEU A 71 0.23 -4.64 -3.26
C LEU A 71 1.16 -3.43 -3.22
N ALA A 72 2.44 -3.61 -2.89
CA ALA A 72 3.43 -2.54 -2.93
C ALA A 72 3.60 -1.99 -4.35
N ILE A 73 3.73 -2.88 -5.34
CA ILE A 73 3.83 -2.51 -6.76
C ILE A 73 2.54 -1.83 -7.23
N MET A 74 1.37 -2.37 -6.89
CA MET A 74 0.08 -1.77 -7.28
C MET A 74 -0.13 -0.39 -6.64
N THR A 75 0.25 -0.22 -5.37
CA THR A 75 0.18 1.07 -4.67
C THR A 75 1.14 2.08 -5.30
N TRP A 76 2.35 1.64 -5.67
CA TRP A 76 3.30 2.47 -6.41
C TRP A 76 2.73 2.96 -7.74
N ARG A 77 1.98 2.09 -8.43
CA ARG A 77 1.28 2.38 -9.70
C ARG A 77 -0.06 3.12 -9.53
N TRP A 78 -0.33 3.72 -8.38
CA TRP A 78 -1.55 4.49 -8.08
C TRP A 78 -2.86 3.67 -8.08
N SER A 79 -2.81 2.41 -7.66
CA SER A 79 -4.01 1.59 -7.49
C SER A 79 -4.74 1.93 -6.18
N ARG A 80 -5.98 2.42 -6.28
CA ARG A 80 -6.83 2.65 -5.10
C ARG A 80 -7.26 1.35 -4.44
N GLY A 81 -7.59 0.32 -5.22
CA GLY A 81 -8.02 -0.97 -4.71
C GLY A 81 -6.96 -1.67 -3.86
N ALA A 82 -5.67 -1.38 -4.15
CA ALA A 82 -4.57 -1.88 -3.34
C ALA A 82 -4.59 -1.32 -1.91
N LEU A 83 -4.95 -0.05 -1.71
CA LEU A 83 -5.02 0.56 -0.38
C LEU A 83 -6.11 -0.08 0.50
N SER A 84 -7.30 -0.29 -0.05
CA SER A 84 -8.41 -0.92 0.70
C SER A 84 -8.13 -2.38 1.03
N LEU A 85 -7.52 -3.12 0.11
CA LEU A 85 -7.10 -4.50 0.37
C LEU A 85 -5.99 -4.56 1.42
N THR A 86 -5.02 -3.64 1.34
CA THR A 86 -3.93 -3.53 2.32
C THR A 86 -4.46 -3.22 3.72
N LEU A 87 -5.45 -2.33 3.85
CA LEU A 87 -6.10 -2.06 5.15
C LEU A 87 -6.64 -3.34 5.80
N ALA A 88 -7.39 -4.14 5.06
CA ALA A 88 -7.97 -5.38 5.56
C ALA A 88 -6.89 -6.41 5.95
N LEU A 89 -5.87 -6.57 5.10
CA LEU A 89 -4.77 -7.50 5.37
C LEU A 89 -3.90 -7.06 6.56
N SER A 90 -3.74 -5.75 6.77
CA SER A 90 -2.99 -5.21 7.90
C SER A 90 -3.65 -5.56 9.23
N VAL A 91 -4.98 -5.43 9.29
CA VAL A 91 -5.75 -5.86 10.47
C VAL A 91 -5.61 -7.37 10.69
N LEU A 92 -5.80 -8.17 9.63
CA LEU A 92 -5.74 -9.63 9.72
C LEU A 92 -4.36 -10.11 10.19
N LEU A 93 -3.30 -9.62 9.57
CA LEU A 93 -1.93 -9.99 9.93
C LEU A 93 -1.57 -9.51 11.34
N GLY A 94 -2.01 -8.31 11.74
CA GLY A 94 -1.83 -7.80 13.10
C GLY A 94 -2.45 -8.73 14.15
N ILE A 95 -3.66 -9.23 13.90
CA ILE A 95 -4.33 -10.21 14.77
C ILE A 95 -3.54 -11.52 14.84
N PHE A 96 -3.13 -12.06 13.70
CA PHE A 96 -2.32 -13.29 13.66
C PHE A 96 -1.00 -13.15 14.41
N CYS A 97 -0.35 -12.00 14.30
CA CYS A 97 0.87 -11.71 15.06
C CYS A 97 0.59 -11.62 16.56
N ALA A 98 -0.48 -10.95 16.97
CA ALA A 98 -0.86 -10.82 18.38
C ALA A 98 -1.17 -12.18 19.04
N VAL A 99 -1.85 -13.07 18.32
CA VAL A 99 -2.17 -14.43 18.82
C VAL A 99 -0.96 -15.37 18.72
N GLY A 100 -0.14 -15.22 17.68
CA GLY A 100 0.99 -16.10 17.38
C GLY A 100 2.26 -15.81 18.18
N ALA A 101 2.55 -14.55 18.51
CA ALA A 101 3.81 -14.16 19.17
C ALA A 101 4.11 -14.94 20.47
N PRO A 102 3.15 -15.12 21.41
CA PRO A 102 3.40 -15.87 22.65
C PRO A 102 3.85 -17.31 22.42
N SER A 103 3.41 -17.94 21.34
CA SER A 103 3.77 -19.32 21.02
C SER A 103 5.26 -19.49 20.68
N TRP A 104 5.91 -18.46 20.14
CA TRP A 104 7.35 -18.47 19.86
C TRP A 104 8.18 -18.40 21.13
N PHE A 105 7.84 -17.49 22.04
CA PHE A 105 8.49 -17.40 23.35
C PHE A 105 8.28 -18.66 24.21
N ALA A 106 7.14 -19.34 24.05
CA ALA A 106 6.88 -20.58 24.78
C ALA A 106 7.78 -21.76 24.34
N ARG A 107 8.42 -21.66 23.16
CA ARG A 107 9.33 -22.68 22.61
C ARG A 107 10.76 -22.55 23.12
N ASP A 108 11.13 -21.45 23.76
CA ASP A 108 12.47 -21.28 24.36
C ASP A 108 12.58 -22.11 25.65
N LYS A 109 12.59 -23.43 25.48
CA LYS A 109 12.67 -24.43 26.54
C LYS A 109 13.47 -25.61 26.05
N ALA A 110 14.12 -26.30 26.98
CA ALA A 110 14.83 -27.54 26.69
C ALA A 110 13.90 -28.57 26.01
N TYR A 111 14.47 -29.36 25.09
CA TYR A 111 13.82 -30.47 24.37
C TYR A 111 12.83 -30.09 23.26
N PHE A 112 12.71 -28.82 22.90
CA PHE A 112 12.02 -28.43 21.67
C PHE A 112 12.93 -28.60 20.44
N ALA A 113 12.31 -28.82 19.28
CA ALA A 113 13.04 -28.76 18.02
C ALA A 113 13.53 -27.33 17.77
N GLU A 114 14.82 -27.20 17.49
CA GLU A 114 15.45 -25.93 17.21
C GLU A 114 15.06 -25.42 15.82
N ALA A 115 14.73 -24.13 15.75
CA ALA A 115 14.52 -23.44 14.50
C ALA A 115 15.85 -22.92 13.94
N SER A 116 15.85 -22.47 12.69
CA SER A 116 17.06 -21.90 12.06
C SER A 116 17.49 -20.58 12.72
N LEU A 117 16.52 -19.79 13.19
CA LEU A 117 16.75 -18.62 14.03
C LEU A 117 16.26 -18.88 15.46
N PRO A 118 16.87 -18.22 16.48
CA PRO A 118 16.40 -18.34 17.86
C PRO A 118 14.92 -18.04 17.99
N SER A 119 14.18 -18.88 18.72
CA SER A 119 12.73 -18.76 18.87
C SER A 119 12.30 -17.39 19.43
N ASP A 120 13.06 -16.86 20.38
CA ASP A 120 12.83 -15.53 20.95
C ASP A 120 13.01 -14.39 19.93
N LEU A 121 13.99 -14.51 19.02
CA LEU A 121 14.18 -13.55 17.95
C LEU A 121 13.01 -13.59 16.98
N ILE A 122 12.54 -14.79 16.61
CA ILE A 122 11.34 -14.93 15.76
C ILE A 122 10.12 -14.32 16.47
N GLY A 123 9.93 -14.62 17.76
CA GLY A 123 8.86 -14.03 18.58
C GLY A 123 8.90 -12.51 18.61
N LEU A 124 10.09 -11.92 18.76
CA LEU A 124 10.29 -10.47 18.70
C LEU A 124 9.96 -9.88 17.33
N LEU A 125 10.36 -10.54 16.24
CA LEU A 125 10.03 -10.10 14.88
C LEU A 125 8.52 -10.15 14.60
N VAL A 126 7.83 -11.19 15.09
CA VAL A 126 6.36 -11.29 15.03
C VAL A 126 5.71 -10.18 15.86
N LEU A 127 6.24 -9.87 17.04
CA LEU A 127 5.75 -8.76 17.85
C LEU A 127 5.97 -7.41 17.16
N LEU A 128 7.12 -7.21 16.50
CA LEU A 128 7.45 -6.01 15.72
C LEU A 128 6.54 -5.82 14.51
N LEU A 129 6.02 -6.90 13.92
CA LEU A 129 5.05 -6.80 12.83
C LEU A 129 3.77 -6.08 13.26
N ILE A 130 3.36 -6.14 14.54
CA ILE A 130 2.14 -5.49 15.05
C ILE A 130 2.18 -3.96 14.87
N PRO A 131 3.17 -3.21 15.43
CA PRO A 131 3.25 -1.77 15.21
C PRO A 131 3.46 -1.41 13.74
N VAL A 132 4.16 -2.25 12.97
CA VAL A 132 4.28 -2.05 11.51
C VAL A 132 2.93 -2.14 10.82
N GLN A 133 2.09 -3.12 11.16
CA GLN A 133 0.73 -3.24 10.63
C GLN A 133 -0.17 -2.07 11.06
N ILE A 134 -0.03 -1.57 12.29
CA ILE A 134 -0.78 -0.39 12.73
C ILE A 134 -0.36 0.85 11.92
N ALA A 135 0.94 1.07 11.74
CA ALA A 135 1.45 2.17 10.92
C ALA A 135 0.99 2.06 9.47
N LEU A 136 1.04 0.86 8.88
CA LEU A 136 0.59 0.59 7.52
C LEU A 136 -0.91 0.85 7.36
N LEU A 137 -1.71 0.41 8.34
CA LEU A 137 -3.14 0.67 8.38
C LEU A 137 -3.43 2.17 8.37
N ILE A 138 -2.77 2.94 9.23
CA ILE A 138 -2.97 4.39 9.31
C ILE A 138 -2.55 5.06 7.99
N ALA A 139 -1.38 4.71 7.44
CA ALA A 139 -0.90 5.26 6.18
C ALA A 139 -1.87 4.99 5.01
N CYS A 140 -2.39 3.76 4.91
CA CYS A 140 -3.38 3.42 3.89
C CYS A 140 -4.72 4.12 4.12
N ALA A 141 -5.16 4.30 5.37
CA ALA A 141 -6.39 5.03 5.68
C ALA A 141 -6.28 6.51 5.29
N ILE A 142 -5.13 7.14 5.53
CA ILE A 142 -4.83 8.50 5.09
C ILE A 142 -4.81 8.56 3.55
N GLY A 143 -4.08 7.65 2.90
CA GLY A 143 -3.99 7.60 1.44
C GLY A 143 -5.36 7.39 0.76
N PHE A 144 -6.23 6.59 1.36
CA PHE A 144 -7.58 6.35 0.83
C PHE A 144 -8.45 7.62 0.87
N ARG A 145 -8.26 8.46 1.90
CA ARG A 145 -8.95 9.76 2.06
C ARG A 145 -8.42 10.86 1.14
N GLN A 146 -7.27 10.64 0.47
CA GLN A 146 -6.69 11.62 -0.46
C GLN A 146 -7.26 11.50 -1.89
N GLU A 147 -8.21 10.60 -2.12
CA GLU A 147 -9.00 10.54 -3.36
C GLU A 147 -8.15 10.55 -4.64
N TRP A 148 -7.15 9.67 -4.74
CA TRP A 148 -6.24 9.56 -5.91
C TRP A 148 -6.92 9.23 -7.26
N HIS A 149 -8.24 9.02 -7.24
CA HIS A 149 -9.09 8.67 -8.36
C HIS A 149 -9.86 9.86 -8.92
N VAL A 150 -9.83 11.02 -8.27
CA VAL A 150 -10.48 12.22 -8.80
C VAL A 150 -9.77 12.64 -10.07
N GLU A 151 -10.56 12.73 -11.14
CA GLU A 151 -10.11 13.15 -12.46
C GLU A 151 -10.86 14.44 -12.82
N GLU A 152 -10.11 15.45 -13.21
CA GLU A 152 -10.63 16.72 -13.69
C GLU A 152 -10.31 16.84 -15.17
N GLU A 153 -11.28 17.28 -15.96
CA GLU A 153 -11.04 17.65 -17.36
C GLU A 153 -10.49 19.08 -17.41
N ARG A 154 -9.33 19.27 -18.04
CA ARG A 154 -8.72 20.61 -18.21
C ARG A 154 -8.53 20.93 -19.69
N PRO A 155 -8.79 22.17 -20.14
CA PRO A 155 -8.48 22.56 -21.51
C PRO A 155 -6.99 22.37 -21.79
N ILE A 156 -6.67 21.74 -22.93
CA ILE A 156 -5.28 21.50 -23.37
C ILE A 156 -4.58 22.86 -23.52
N GLY A 157 -3.45 23.05 -22.82
CA GLY A 157 -2.66 24.29 -22.85
C GLY A 157 -2.87 25.25 -21.67
N SER A 158 -3.75 24.93 -20.71
CA SER A 158 -3.98 25.75 -19.51
C SER A 158 -2.86 25.68 -18.44
N GLY A 159 -1.85 24.83 -18.64
CA GLY A 159 -0.73 24.62 -17.71
C GLY A 159 0.40 25.65 -17.75
N SER A 160 0.34 26.67 -18.62
CA SER A 160 1.39 27.68 -18.78
C SER A 160 0.87 29.12 -18.75
N SER A 161 0.09 29.47 -17.73
CA SER A 161 -0.26 30.87 -17.45
C SER A 161 0.20 31.26 -16.05
N GLY A 162 1.52 31.36 -15.89
CA GLY A 162 2.07 32.37 -15.00
C GLY A 162 1.83 33.73 -15.64
N ASP A 163 1.22 34.64 -14.89
CA ASP A 163 1.28 36.09 -15.03
C ASP A 163 1.25 36.68 -16.46
N GLY A 164 0.08 37.20 -16.85
CA GLY A 164 -0.05 37.94 -18.10
C GLY A 164 -1.51 38.21 -18.43
N GLY A 165 -2.05 39.30 -17.90
CA GLY A 165 -3.40 39.74 -18.21
C GLY A 165 -3.60 39.84 -19.72
N ASN A 166 -4.60 39.13 -20.24
CA ASN A 166 -5.23 39.58 -21.46
C ASN A 166 -6.72 39.27 -21.44
N LYS A 167 -7.47 40.30 -21.80
CA LYS A 167 -8.93 40.40 -21.75
C LYS A 167 -9.54 39.31 -22.60
N VAL A 168 -10.51 38.59 -22.04
CA VAL A 168 -11.45 37.78 -22.84
C VAL A 168 -12.30 38.77 -23.62
N GLU A 169 -12.01 38.92 -24.92
CA GLU A 169 -12.89 39.64 -25.84
C GLU A 169 -14.21 38.90 -25.97
N THR A 170 -15.26 39.52 -25.44
CA THR A 170 -16.66 39.25 -25.76
C THR A 170 -16.87 39.55 -27.25
N GLY A 171 -16.85 38.52 -28.10
CA GLY A 171 -17.02 38.74 -29.52
C GLY A 171 -17.22 37.48 -30.36
N SER A 172 -18.25 36.67 -30.09
CA SER A 172 -18.92 35.85 -31.12
C SER A 172 -20.17 35.16 -30.57
N LEU A 173 -21.24 35.92 -30.29
CA LEU A 173 -22.60 35.42 -30.13
C LEU A 173 -23.56 36.16 -31.06
N ALA A 174 -23.12 36.42 -32.29
CA ALA A 174 -23.97 36.92 -33.36
C ALA A 174 -24.09 35.84 -34.43
N GLY A 175 -25.13 35.00 -34.34
CA GLY A 175 -25.36 33.95 -35.33
C GLY A 175 -26.30 32.84 -34.89
N ALA A 176 -27.45 33.18 -34.33
CA ALA A 176 -28.60 32.26 -34.27
C ALA A 176 -29.88 33.10 -34.12
N SER A 177 -30.36 33.61 -35.25
CA SER A 177 -31.76 33.96 -35.46
C SER A 177 -32.49 32.75 -36.04
#